data_AF-A0A962SCV3-F1
#
_entry.id   AF-A0A962SCV3-F1
#
_cell.length_a   1.000
_cell.length_b   1.000
_cell.length_c   1.000
_cell.angle_alpha   90.00
_cell.angle_beta   90.00
_cell.angle_gamma   90.00
#
_symmetry.space_group_name_H-M   'P 1'
#
loop_
_entity.id
_entity.type
_entity.pdbx_description
1 polymer ?
#
loop_
_entity_poly.entity_id
_entity_poly.type
_entity_poly.pdbx_seq_one_letter_code
_entity_poly.pdbx_strand_id
1 'polypeptide(L)'
;AASVTGELLMLAAIIVCGLGYAEGAKLSRRLGGWQVISWALVLSLPLMALLTVFTLPDSWQGISAAAWIGLGYVSVFSMLIGFVFWYRGLALGGIASIGQLQLLQPFLGLALAGLLLHEAVSASMLMATSVVILCVGLARRYA
;
A
#
# COMPACT_ATOMS: atom_id res chain seq x y z
N ALA A 1 -5.86 -6.79 24.16
CA ALA A 1 -7.01 -7.22 23.35
C ALA A 1 -7.06 -6.36 22.09
N ALA A 2 -7.42 -6.92 20.94
CA ALA A 2 -7.58 -6.13 19.72
C ALA A 2 -8.73 -5.12 19.88
N SER A 3 -8.59 -3.93 19.28
CA SER A 3 -9.61 -2.88 19.33
C SER A 3 -10.60 -3.09 18.19
N VAL A 4 -11.88 -3.26 18.50
CA VAL A 4 -12.97 -3.40 17.50
C VAL A 4 -12.95 -2.24 16.50
N THR A 5 -12.65 -1.02 16.96
CA THR A 5 -12.51 0.15 16.09
C THR A 5 -11.38 -0.03 15.08
N GLY A 6 -10.23 -0.54 15.52
CA GLY A 6 -9.09 -0.82 14.64
C GLY A 6 -9.41 -1.88 13.59
N GLU A 7 -10.13 -2.92 13.98
CA GLU A 7 -10.56 -3.99 13.06
C GLU A 7 -11.54 -3.48 11.99
N LEU A 8 -12.52 -2.66 12.40
CA LEU A 8 -13.47 -2.04 11.47
C LEU A 8 -12.78 -1.07 10.50
N LEU A 9 -11.82 -0.27 10.98
CA LEU A 9 -11.02 0.60 10.13
C LEU A 9 -10.17 -0.19 9.14
N MET A 10 -9.56 -1.30 9.58
CA MET A 10 -8.79 -2.19 8.70
C MET A 10 -9.69 -2.80 7.61
N LEU A 11 -10.88 -3.27 7.96
CA LEU A 11 -11.84 -3.82 6.99
C LEU A 11 -12.27 -2.75 5.96
N ALA A 12 -12.60 -1.55 6.43
CA ALA A 12 -12.94 -0.43 5.56
C ALA A 12 -11.79 -0.07 4.61
N ALA A 13 -10.55 -0.02 5.11
CA ALA A 13 -9.37 0.24 4.31
C ALA A 13 -9.17 -0.82 3.21
N ILE A 14 -9.33 -2.11 3.53
CA ILE A 14 -9.21 -3.21 2.56
C ILE A 14 -10.23 -3.03 1.41
N ILE A 15 -11.48 -2.73 1.74
CA ILE A 15 -12.55 -2.54 0.74
C ILE A 15 -12.25 -1.33 -0.15
N VAL A 16 -11.97 -0.17 0.45
CA VAL A 16 -11.73 1.08 -0.28
C VAL A 16 -10.47 0.98 -1.15
N CYS A 17 -9.36 0.47 -0.61
CA CYS A 17 -8.12 0.29 -1.36
C CYS A 17 -8.29 -0.71 -2.50
N GLY A 18 -8.97 -1.84 -2.26
CA GLY A 18 -9.24 -2.85 -3.30
C GLY A 18 -10.04 -2.27 -4.47
N LEU A 19 -11.12 -1.53 -4.18
CA LEU A 19 -11.92 -0.84 -5.20
C LEU A 19 -11.10 0.21 -5.93
N GLY A 20 -10.34 1.03 -5.20
CA GLY A 20 -9.47 2.06 -5.78
C GLY A 20 -8.44 1.48 -6.76
N TYR A 21 -7.80 0.36 -6.43
CA TYR A 21 -6.88 -0.32 -7.34
C TYR A 21 -7.57 -0.91 -8.55
N ALA A 22 -8.75 -1.52 -8.39
CA ALA A 22 -9.51 -2.08 -9.50
C ALA A 22 -9.94 -1.01 -10.50
N GLU A 23 -10.47 0.12 -10.03
CA GLU A 23 -10.85 1.25 -10.88
C GLU A 23 -9.62 1.97 -11.47
N GLY A 24 -8.56 2.15 -10.69
CA GLY A 24 -7.29 2.70 -11.16
C GLY A 24 -6.69 1.86 -12.30
N ALA A 25 -6.73 0.53 -12.18
CA ALA A 25 -6.30 -0.38 -13.24
C ALA A 25 -7.17 -0.24 -14.50
N LYS A 26 -8.49 -0.14 -14.39
CA LYS A 26 -9.38 0.10 -15.54
C LYS A 26 -9.09 1.43 -16.23
N LEU A 27 -8.98 2.52 -15.45
CA LEU A 27 -8.67 3.85 -15.96
C LEU A 27 -7.29 3.91 -16.62
N SER A 28 -6.31 3.18 -16.09
CA SER A 28 -4.94 3.17 -16.62
C SER A 28 -4.85 2.64 -18.05
N ARG A 29 -5.82 1.83 -18.50
CA ARG A 29 -5.91 1.36 -19.88
C ARG A 29 -6.35 2.45 -20.86
N ARG A 30 -7.06 3.47 -20.38
CA ARG A 30 -7.59 4.58 -21.21
C ARG A 30 -6.72 5.84 -21.11
N LEU A 31 -6.28 6.20 -19.91
CA LEU A 31 -5.52 7.42 -19.61
C LEU A 31 -4.01 7.17 -19.48
N GLY A 32 -3.59 5.92 -19.27
CA GLY A 32 -2.21 5.60 -18.88
C GLY A 32 -1.98 5.73 -17.38
N GLY A 33 -1.17 4.83 -16.81
CA GLY A 33 -0.98 4.72 -15.35
C GLY A 33 -0.47 6.00 -14.68
N TRP A 34 0.40 6.77 -15.35
CA TRP A 34 0.93 8.01 -14.80
C TRP A 34 -0.14 9.10 -14.67
N GLN A 35 -1.07 9.21 -15.63
CA GLN A 35 -2.15 10.20 -15.55
C GLN A 35 -3.14 9.83 -14.44
N VAL A 36 -3.44 8.54 -14.29
CA VAL A 36 -4.36 8.07 -13.23
C VAL A 36 -3.83 8.41 -11.85
N ILE A 37 -2.56 8.13 -11.55
CA ILE A 37 -2.01 8.47 -10.24
C ILE A 37 -1.89 9.99 -10.04
N SER A 38 -1.47 10.74 -11.05
CA SER A 38 -1.40 12.20 -10.95
C SER A 38 -2.76 12.82 -10.65
N TRP A 39 -3.81 12.38 -11.36
CA TRP A 39 -5.18 12.85 -11.09
C TRP A 39 -5.69 12.40 -9.72
N ALA A 40 -5.40 11.16 -9.29
CA ALA A 40 -5.75 10.70 -7.95
C ALA A 40 -5.10 11.58 -6.86
N LEU A 41 -3.83 11.94 -7.03
CA LEU A 41 -3.11 12.84 -6.11
C LEU A 41 -3.74 14.24 -6.10
N VAL A 42 -3.98 14.84 -7.27
CA VAL A 42 -4.59 16.16 -7.40
C VAL A 42 -5.99 16.20 -6.77
N LEU A 43 -6.80 15.16 -6.99
CA LEU A 43 -8.15 15.06 -6.41
C LEU A 43 -8.12 14.81 -4.90
N SER A 44 -7.12 14.07 -4.40
CA SER A 44 -6.96 13.82 -2.96
C SER A 44 -6.36 15.02 -2.21
N LEU A 45 -5.64 15.91 -2.91
CA LEU A 45 -4.89 17.01 -2.32
C LEU A 45 -5.73 17.93 -1.43
N PRO A 46 -6.94 18.38 -1.82
CA PRO A 46 -7.73 19.29 -0.98
C PRO A 46 -8.10 18.65 0.37
N LEU A 47 -8.52 17.39 0.34
CA LEU A 47 -8.88 16.64 1.55
C LEU A 47 -7.63 16.40 2.41
N MET A 48 -6.52 16.00 1.81
CA MET A 48 -5.27 15.76 2.53
C MET A 48 -4.68 17.06 3.11
N ALA A 49 -4.81 18.19 2.40
CA ALA A 49 -4.38 19.49 2.89
C ALA A 49 -5.23 19.93 4.10
N LEU A 50 -6.54 19.74 4.03
CA LEU A 50 -7.45 20.01 5.14
C LEU A 50 -7.08 19.17 6.38
N LEU A 51 -6.88 17.86 6.20
CA LEU A 51 -6.44 16.96 7.27
C LEU A 51 -5.09 17.39 7.84
N THR A 52 -4.13 17.74 6.99
CA THR A 52 -2.81 18.23 7.41
C THR A 52 -2.94 19.45 8.31
N VAL A 53 -3.79 20.42 7.96
CA VAL A 53 -4.03 21.62 8.78
C VAL A 53 -4.62 21.24 10.14
N PHE A 54 -5.57 20.30 10.17
CA PHE A 54 -6.21 19.86 11.43
C PHE A 54 -5.31 18.97 12.31
N THR A 55 -4.27 18.37 11.75
CA THR A 55 -3.34 17.48 12.48
C THR A 55 -1.92 18.05 12.55
N LEU A 56 -1.77 19.36 12.33
CA LEU A 56 -0.49 20.06 12.47
C LEU A 56 0.11 19.82 13.87
N PRO A 57 1.41 19.52 13.97
CA PRO A 57 2.06 19.45 15.26
C PRO A 57 2.22 20.84 15.85
N ASP A 58 2.13 20.95 17.18
CA ASP A 58 2.35 22.22 17.89
C ASP A 58 3.78 22.77 17.72
N SER A 59 4.74 21.90 17.41
CA SER A 59 6.11 22.29 17.10
C SER A 59 6.75 21.39 16.04
N TRP A 60 7.66 21.97 15.26
CA TRP A 60 8.46 21.26 14.25
C TRP A 60 9.82 20.79 14.79
N GLN A 61 10.08 21.04 16.08
CA GLN A 61 11.34 20.65 16.71
C GLN A 61 11.40 19.13 16.88
N GLY A 62 12.57 18.55 16.62
CA GLY A 62 12.79 17.10 16.73
C GLY A 62 12.49 16.30 15.46
N ILE A 63 12.00 16.93 14.37
CA ILE A 63 11.87 16.25 13.07
C ILE A 63 13.24 16.17 12.41
N SER A 64 13.80 14.96 12.34
CA SER A 64 15.13 14.74 11.79
C SER A 64 15.19 14.95 10.26
N ALA A 65 16.38 15.25 9.73
CA ALA A 65 16.60 15.30 8.29
C ALA A 65 16.26 13.96 7.60
N ALA A 66 16.51 12.83 8.28
CA ALA A 66 16.16 11.51 7.79
C ALA A 66 14.65 11.34 7.62
N ALA A 67 13.82 11.90 8.51
CA ALA A 67 12.36 11.88 8.38
C ALA A 67 11.90 12.66 7.14
N TRP A 68 12.49 13.84 6.87
CA TRP A 68 12.19 14.62 5.67
C TRP A 68 12.62 13.92 4.38
N ILE A 69 13.82 13.31 4.37
CA ILE A 69 14.29 12.51 3.23
C ILE A 69 13.38 11.30 3.02
N GLY A 70 12.98 10.62 4.11
CA GLY A 70 12.02 9.52 4.07
C GLY A 70 10.67 9.93 3.48
N LEU A 71 10.15 11.09 3.88
CA LEU A 71 8.92 11.65 3.32
C LEU A 71 9.07 11.92 1.82
N GLY A 72 10.18 12.52 1.39
CA GLY A 72 10.48 12.76 -0.02
C GLY A 72 10.57 11.46 -0.83
N TYR A 73 11.27 10.46 -0.29
CA TYR A 73 11.41 9.14 -0.91
C TYR A 73 10.07 8.42 -1.05
N VAL A 74 9.30 8.35 0.04
CA VAL A 74 7.99 7.70 0.04
C VAL A 74 7.04 8.42 -0.92
N SER A 75 7.05 9.75 -0.97
CA SER A 75 6.14 10.51 -1.84
C SER A 75 6.49 10.41 -3.33
N VAL A 76 7.77 10.59 -3.68
CA VAL A 76 8.19 10.67 -5.09
C VAL A 76 8.49 9.30 -5.67
N PHE A 77 9.35 8.52 -5.01
CA PHE A 77 9.80 7.23 -5.54
C PHE A 77 8.79 6.13 -5.26
N SER A 78 8.41 5.93 -4.00
CA SER A 78 7.52 4.83 -3.64
C SER A 78 6.10 5.06 -4.13
N MET A 79 5.53 6.24 -3.88
CA MET A 79 4.13 6.53 -4.18
C MET A 79 3.96 6.94 -5.63
N LEU A 80 4.52 8.07 -6.09
CA LEU A 80 4.28 8.54 -7.46
C LEU A 80 4.88 7.60 -8.52
N ILE A 81 6.20 7.47 -8.55
CA ILE A 81 6.92 6.68 -9.57
C ILE A 81 6.53 5.19 -9.46
N GLY A 82 6.53 4.65 -8.24
CA GLY A 82 6.13 3.26 -7.98
C GLY A 82 4.71 2.96 -8.48
N PHE A 83 3.73 3.86 -8.26
CA PHE A 83 2.38 3.64 -8.77
C PHE A 83 2.28 3.74 -10.30
N VAL A 84 3.11 4.54 -10.97
CA VAL A 84 3.15 4.55 -12.44
C VAL A 84 3.47 3.14 -12.96
N PHE A 85 4.51 2.51 -12.40
CA PHE A 85 4.89 1.15 -12.76
C PHE A 85 3.86 0.13 -12.31
N TRP A 86 3.28 0.30 -11.12
CA TRP A 86 2.25 -0.58 -10.58
C TRP A 86 1.01 -0.63 -11.47
N TYR A 87 0.43 0.53 -11.81
CA TYR A 87 -0.74 0.57 -12.70
C TYR A 87 -0.41 0.08 -14.10
N ARG A 88 0.79 0.36 -14.61
CA ARG A 88 1.23 -0.19 -15.89
C ARG A 88 1.38 -1.72 -15.84
N GLY A 89 1.90 -2.26 -14.74
CA GLY A 89 1.96 -3.69 -14.46
C GLY A 89 0.58 -4.32 -14.43
N LEU A 90 -0.38 -3.71 -13.70
CA LEU A 90 -1.78 -4.14 -13.65
C LEU A 90 -2.47 -4.10 -15.03
N ALA A 91 -2.17 -3.09 -15.83
CA ALA A 91 -2.71 -2.95 -17.18
C ALA A 91 -2.18 -4.04 -18.13
N LEU A 92 -0.89 -4.35 -18.06
CA LEU A 92 -0.21 -5.32 -18.94
C LEU A 92 -0.40 -6.78 -18.51
N GLY A 93 -0.16 -7.09 -17.24
CA GLY A 93 -0.21 -8.45 -16.69
C GLY A 93 -1.59 -8.89 -16.22
N GLY A 94 -2.56 -7.96 -16.18
CA GLY A 94 -3.89 -8.20 -15.64
C GLY A 94 -3.93 -8.21 -14.12
N ILE A 95 -5.07 -7.80 -13.55
CA ILE A 95 -5.27 -7.65 -12.11
C ILE A 95 -5.02 -8.98 -11.37
N ALA A 96 -5.46 -10.11 -11.95
CA ALA A 96 -5.34 -11.42 -11.33
C ALA A 96 -3.88 -11.87 -11.14
N SER A 97 -3.04 -11.79 -12.17
CA SER A 97 -1.65 -12.26 -12.13
C SER A 97 -0.78 -11.35 -11.25
N ILE A 98 -0.96 -10.04 -11.37
CA ILE A 98 -0.23 -9.06 -10.56
C ILE A 98 -0.65 -9.13 -9.09
N GLY A 99 -1.94 -9.41 -8.81
CA GLY A 99 -2.41 -9.71 -7.46
C GLY A 99 -1.76 -10.96 -6.86
N GLN A 100 -1.38 -11.96 -7.66
CA GLN A 100 -0.61 -13.11 -7.17
C GLN A 100 0.82 -12.74 -6.79
N LEU A 101 1.47 -11.88 -7.56
CA LEU A 101 2.81 -11.39 -7.20
C LEU A 101 2.79 -10.67 -5.85
N GLN A 102 1.69 -9.97 -5.52
CA GLN A 102 1.52 -9.36 -4.20
C GLN A 102 1.41 -10.35 -3.06
N LEU A 103 1.05 -11.61 -3.29
CA LEU A 103 1.10 -12.62 -2.22
C LEU A 103 2.53 -12.87 -1.73
N LEU A 104 3.55 -12.49 -2.49
CA LEU A 104 4.95 -12.51 -2.03
C LEU A 104 5.30 -11.31 -1.14
N GLN A 105 4.55 -10.20 -1.24
CA GLN A 105 4.85 -8.95 -0.55
C GLN A 105 4.95 -9.11 0.98
N PRO A 106 4.09 -9.89 1.67
CA PRO A 106 4.22 -10.12 3.11
C PRO A 106 5.56 -10.76 3.50
N PHE A 107 6.03 -11.75 2.74
CA PHE A 107 7.32 -12.40 3.01
C PHE A 107 8.49 -11.45 2.76
N LEU A 108 8.45 -10.72 1.65
CA LEU A 108 9.45 -9.70 1.36
C LEU A 108 9.46 -8.61 2.43
N GLY A 109 8.28 -8.20 2.93
CA GLY A 109 8.14 -7.24 4.02
C GLY A 109 8.79 -7.74 5.31
N LEU A 110 8.51 -8.98 5.72
CA LEU A 110 9.15 -9.58 6.90
C LEU A 110 10.67 -9.71 6.71
N ALA A 111 11.12 -10.13 5.53
CA ALA A 111 12.55 -10.24 5.22
C ALA A 111 13.25 -8.87 5.30
N LEU A 112 12.65 -7.82 4.71
CA LEU A 112 13.19 -6.46 4.77
C LEU A 112 13.18 -5.90 6.20
N ALA A 113 12.14 -6.17 6.99
CA ALA A 113 12.10 -5.79 8.40
C ALA A 113 13.24 -6.44 9.20
N GLY A 114 13.50 -7.73 9.01
CA GLY A 114 14.62 -8.42 9.65
C GLY A 114 15.99 -7.97 9.16
N LEU A 115 16.16 -7.76 7.85
CA LEU A 115 17.47 -7.45 7.24
C LEU A 115 17.87 -5.97 7.36
N LEU A 116 16.91 -5.04 7.18
CA LEU A 116 17.18 -3.60 7.16
C LEU A 116 16.86 -2.90 8.47
N LEU A 117 15.75 -3.28 9.12
CA LEU A 117 15.32 -2.66 10.38
C LEU A 117 15.80 -3.44 11.61
N HIS A 118 16.41 -4.61 11.40
CA HIS A 118 16.86 -5.52 12.45
C HIS A 118 15.75 -5.94 13.42
N GLU A 119 14.50 -5.98 12.94
CA GLU A 119 13.35 -6.42 13.73
C GLU A 119 13.32 -7.94 13.90
N ALA A 120 12.83 -8.39 15.06
CA ALA A 120 12.71 -9.81 15.36
C ALA A 120 11.53 -10.44 14.59
N VAL A 121 11.84 -11.11 13.47
CA VAL A 121 10.85 -11.88 12.72
C VAL A 121 10.60 -13.20 13.42
N SER A 122 9.45 -13.32 14.09
CA SER A 122 9.10 -14.54 14.81
C SER A 122 8.62 -15.66 13.87
N ALA A 123 8.78 -16.91 14.29
CA ALA A 123 8.21 -18.06 13.60
C ALA A 123 6.68 -17.96 13.45
N SER A 124 6.00 -17.36 14.44
CA SER A 124 4.55 -17.15 14.39
C SER A 124 4.12 -16.18 13.29
N MET A 125 4.90 -15.12 13.01
CA MET A 125 4.62 -14.21 11.90
C MET A 125 4.71 -14.95 10.57
N LEU A 126 5.79 -15.70 10.34
CA LEU A 126 5.99 -16.49 9.13
C LEU A 126 4.89 -17.54 8.93
N MET A 127 4.49 -18.23 10.00
CA MET A 127 3.39 -19.19 9.96
C MET A 127 2.06 -18.52 9.61
N ALA A 128 1.71 -17.41 10.29
CA ALA A 128 0.47 -16.69 10.03
C ALA A 128 0.40 -16.19 8.59
N THR A 129 1.49 -15.58 8.10
CA THR A 129 1.61 -15.14 6.70
C THR A 129 1.42 -16.31 5.72
N SER A 130 2.07 -17.45 5.99
CA SER A 130 1.96 -18.64 5.14
C SER A 130 0.53 -19.20 5.11
N VAL A 131 -0.14 -19.28 6.26
CA VAL A 131 -1.53 -19.74 6.37
C VAL A 131 -2.47 -18.83 5.60
N VAL A 132 -2.35 -17.50 5.77
CA VAL A 132 -3.19 -16.53 5.05
C VAL A 132 -3.02 -16.69 3.54
N ILE A 133 -1.79 -16.79 3.05
CA ILE A 133 -1.51 -16.94 1.62
C ILE A 133 -2.04 -18.27 1.08
N LEU A 134 -1.89 -19.37 1.83
CA LEU A 134 -2.47 -20.68 1.49
C LEU A 134 -4.01 -20.59 1.39
N CYS A 135 -4.65 -19.95 2.36
CA CYS A 135 -6.11 -19.73 2.34
C CYS A 135 -6.54 -18.92 1.11
N VAL A 136 -5.84 -17.83 0.78
CA VAL A 136 -6.13 -17.03 -0.43
C VAL A 136 -5.90 -17.86 -1.70
N GLY A 137 -4.80 -18.62 -1.77
CA GLY A 137 -4.50 -19.50 -2.90
C GLY A 137 -5.57 -20.57 -3.12
N LEU A 138 -6.04 -21.21 -2.04
CA LEU A 138 -7.13 -22.17 -2.07
C LEU A 138 -8.44 -21.50 -2.48
N ALA A 139 -8.83 -20.39 -1.86
CA ALA A 139 -10.07 -19.68 -2.19
C ALA A 139 -10.13 -19.29 -3.68
N ARG A 140 -9.01 -18.85 -4.26
CA ARG A 140 -8.93 -18.52 -5.70
C ARG A 140 -8.98 -19.73 -6.61
N ARG A 141 -8.60 -20.93 -6.15
CA ARG A 141 -8.69 -22.16 -6.95
C ARG A 141 -10.15 -22.62 -7.12
N TYR A 142 -11.02 -22.26 -6.17
CA TYR A 142 -12.43 -22.66 -6.14
C TYR A 142 -13.42 -21.53 -6.48
N ALA A 143 -12.91 -20.34 -6.81
CA ALA A 143 -13.69 -19.18 -7.28
C ALA A 143 -13.60 -19.05 -8.80
#